data_AF-A0A7C5UJE5-F1
#
_entry.id   AF-A0A7C5UJE5-F1
#
_cell.length_a   1.000
_cell.length_b   1.000
_cell.length_c   1.000
_cell.angle_alpha   90.00
_cell.angle_beta   90.00
_cell.angle_gamma   90.00
#
_symmetry.space_group_name_H-M   'P 1'
#
loop_
_entity.id
_entity.type
_entity.pdbx_description
1 polymer ?
#
loop_
_entity_poly.entity_id
_entity_poly.type
_entity_poly.pdbx_seq_one_letter_code
_entity_poly.pdbx_strand_id
1 'polypeptide(L)'
;MPSRMQAIYQLGYNRSSAASEARLQRPRSMTVIGVIGLLWGSATALMGLIATYGLIVMPDWFAEFLRERVSPEYWRALQDDGFRRWGIWRTGTTTLFSLLLVVGAVRLLRMEPRGWQLMMAYVVLVFLWAAGELVADFRVYSHYRQVYNLRPTDRPGFRLMPGLIYPAIAAYFLTRPKVAEAYQQYWFTRDD
;
A
#
# COMPACT_ATOMS: atom_id res chain seq x y z
N MET A 1 29.84 4.79 51.99
CA MET A 1 30.34 3.88 50.95
C MET A 1 29.25 2.86 50.66
N PRO A 2 28.72 2.77 49.43
CA PRO A 2 27.74 1.74 49.09
C PRO A 2 28.38 0.36 49.30
N SER A 3 27.64 -0.56 49.91
CA SER A 3 28.12 -1.92 50.15
C SER A 3 28.34 -2.63 48.80
N ARG A 4 29.32 -3.54 48.72
CA ARG A 4 29.63 -4.28 47.47
C ARG A 4 28.39 -4.94 46.84
N MET A 5 27.39 -5.32 47.64
CA MET A 5 26.12 -5.84 47.15
C MET A 5 25.32 -4.80 46.37
N GLN A 6 25.22 -3.54 46.83
CA GLN A 6 24.48 -2.50 46.11
C GLN A 6 25.09 -2.20 44.74
N ALA A 7 26.42 -2.25 44.61
CA ALA A 7 27.10 -2.08 43.34
C ALA A 7 26.78 -3.21 42.34
N ILE A 8 26.70 -4.46 42.82
CA ILE A 8 26.35 -5.62 41.99
C ILE A 8 24.89 -5.57 41.54
N TYR A 9 23.97 -5.18 42.45
CA TYR A 9 22.55 -5.01 42.11
C TYR A 9 22.35 -3.90 41.08
N GLN A 10 23.02 -2.75 41.21
CA GLN A 10 22.91 -1.68 40.21
C GLN A 10 23.54 -2.06 38.86
N LEU A 11 24.64 -2.82 38.85
CA LEU A 11 25.22 -3.34 37.61
C LEU A 11 24.30 -4.34 36.90
N GLY A 12 23.64 -5.22 37.67
CA GLY A 12 22.63 -6.14 37.15
C GLY A 12 21.42 -5.42 36.59
N TYR A 13 20.90 -4.44 37.34
CA TYR A 13 19.75 -3.63 36.94
C TYR A 13 20.03 -2.75 35.71
N ASN A 14 21.20 -2.11 35.62
CA ASN A 14 21.57 -1.30 34.45
C ASN A 14 21.85 -2.14 33.21
N ARG A 15 22.36 -3.38 33.36
CA ARG A 15 22.49 -4.30 32.22
C ARG A 15 21.13 -4.84 31.77
N SER A 16 20.22 -5.15 32.69
CA SER A 16 18.90 -5.63 32.33
C SER A 16 18.03 -4.53 31.72
N SER A 17 18.13 -3.29 32.22
CA SER A 17 17.44 -2.12 31.66
C SER A 17 17.99 -1.73 30.29
N ALA A 18 19.32 -1.66 30.12
CA ALA A 18 19.91 -1.38 28.82
C ALA A 18 19.61 -2.49 27.79
N ALA A 19 19.56 -3.76 28.24
CA ALA A 19 19.21 -4.88 27.38
C ALA A 19 17.70 -4.99 27.11
N SER A 20 16.82 -4.45 27.97
CA SER A 20 15.38 -4.39 27.71
C SER A 20 15.02 -3.18 26.83
N GLU A 21 15.68 -2.04 27.02
CA GLU A 21 15.58 -0.87 26.15
C GLU A 21 16.11 -1.15 24.74
N ALA A 22 17.21 -1.90 24.62
CA ALA A 22 17.71 -2.35 23.31
C ALA A 22 16.80 -3.41 22.65
N ARG A 23 16.08 -4.22 23.44
CA ARG A 23 15.17 -5.28 22.94
C ARG A 23 13.81 -4.77 22.47
N LEU A 24 13.38 -3.60 22.92
CA LEU A 24 12.11 -2.97 22.51
C LEU A 24 12.29 -1.85 21.48
N GLN A 25 13.48 -1.73 20.89
CA GLN A 25 13.72 -0.67 19.91
C GLN A 25 13.18 -1.09 18.55
N ARG A 26 11.94 -0.66 18.29
CA ARG A 26 11.25 -0.78 17.00
C ARG A 26 12.20 -0.42 15.84
N PRO A 27 12.41 -1.33 14.87
CA PRO A 27 13.26 -1.05 13.72
C PRO A 27 12.78 0.20 12.99
N ARG A 28 13.64 1.22 12.86
CA ARG A 28 13.30 2.50 12.19
C ARG A 28 12.73 2.29 10.79
N SER A 29 13.18 1.26 10.08
CA SER A 29 12.67 0.87 8.75
C SER A 29 11.17 0.54 8.76
N MET A 30 10.65 -0.11 9.81
CA MET A 30 9.21 -0.41 9.92
C MET A 30 8.38 0.86 10.11
N THR A 31 8.90 1.81 10.89
CA THR A 31 8.25 3.12 11.07
C THR A 31 8.20 3.88 9.75
N VAL A 32 9.31 3.94 9.01
CA VAL A 32 9.37 4.64 7.72
C VAL A 32 8.42 4.01 6.70
N ILE A 33 8.45 2.68 6.53
CA ILE A 33 7.58 1.99 5.56
C ILE A 33 6.11 2.12 5.93
N GLY A 34 5.79 1.99 7.23
CA GLY A 34 4.44 2.16 7.72
C GLY A 34 3.91 3.58 7.52
N VAL A 35 4.72 4.62 7.80
CA VAL A 35 4.30 6.01 7.59
C VAL A 35 4.10 6.31 6.10
N ILE A 36 5.04 5.90 5.24
CA ILE A 36 4.92 6.10 3.79
C ILE A 36 3.68 5.36 3.26
N GLY A 37 3.50 4.10 3.68
CA GLY A 37 2.33 3.30 3.29
C GLY A 37 1.02 3.93 3.75
N LEU A 38 0.98 4.48 4.96
CA LEU A 38 -0.19 5.14 5.51
C LEU A 38 -0.54 6.42 4.74
N LEU A 39 0.41 7.33 4.56
CA LEU A 39 0.18 8.59 3.86
C LEU A 39 -0.26 8.34 2.43
N TRP A 40 0.46 7.46 1.74
CA TRP A 40 0.19 7.15 0.34
C TRP A 40 -1.10 6.36 0.18
N GLY A 41 -1.29 5.29 0.95
CA GLY A 41 -2.49 4.48 0.95
C GLY A 41 -3.74 5.31 1.25
N SER A 42 -3.66 6.28 2.16
CA SER A 42 -4.80 7.14 2.50
C SER A 42 -5.15 8.09 1.37
N ALA A 43 -4.16 8.80 0.81
CA ALA A 43 -4.39 9.72 -0.30
C ALA A 43 -5.00 8.99 -1.52
N THR A 44 -4.46 7.81 -1.83
CA THR A 44 -4.90 6.99 -2.96
C THR A 44 -6.24 6.32 -2.72
N ALA A 45 -6.53 5.87 -1.50
CA ALA A 45 -7.85 5.34 -1.16
C ALA A 45 -8.93 6.41 -1.28
N LEU A 46 -8.69 7.63 -0.78
CA LEU A 46 -9.66 8.73 -0.89
C LEU A 46 -9.93 9.09 -2.35
N MET A 47 -8.87 9.32 -3.14
CA MET A 47 -9.02 9.62 -4.56
C MET A 47 -9.67 8.47 -5.34
N GLY A 48 -9.30 7.22 -5.00
CA GLY A 48 -9.85 6.02 -5.62
C GLY A 48 -11.33 5.81 -5.32
N LEU A 49 -11.76 6.08 -4.08
CA LEU A 49 -13.18 6.04 -3.70
C LEU A 49 -13.99 7.09 -4.48
N ILE A 50 -13.50 8.33 -4.54
CA ILE A 50 -14.14 9.42 -5.30
C ILE A 50 -14.23 9.03 -6.78
N ALA A 51 -13.13 8.55 -7.37
CA ALA A 51 -13.09 8.16 -8.78
C ALA A 51 -13.99 6.94 -9.07
N THR A 52 -14.00 5.93 -8.20
CA THR A 52 -14.84 4.75 -8.36
C THR A 52 -16.32 5.12 -8.29
N TYR A 53 -16.70 5.92 -7.28
CA TYR A 53 -18.07 6.44 -7.16
C TYR A 53 -18.45 7.30 -8.37
N GLY A 54 -17.57 8.21 -8.78
CA GLY A 54 -17.77 9.07 -9.95
C GLY A 54 -17.94 8.28 -11.24
N LEU A 55 -17.18 7.20 -11.45
CA LEU A 55 -17.34 6.34 -12.63
C LEU A 55 -18.64 5.51 -12.61
N ILE A 56 -19.13 5.14 -11.43
CA ILE A 56 -20.39 4.39 -11.27
C ILE A 56 -21.60 5.29 -11.50
N VAL A 57 -21.65 6.44 -10.83
CA VAL A 57 -22.82 7.33 -10.81
C VAL A 57 -22.78 8.33 -11.96
N MET A 58 -21.58 8.70 -12.41
CA MET A 58 -21.32 9.73 -13.43
C MET A 58 -22.12 11.03 -13.18
N PRO A 59 -22.03 11.66 -11.99
CA PRO A 59 -22.73 12.92 -11.73
C PRO A 59 -22.17 14.06 -12.60
N ASP A 60 -22.98 15.08 -12.88
CA ASP A 60 -22.65 16.15 -13.83
C ASP A 60 -21.30 16.82 -13.54
N TRP A 61 -21.04 17.18 -12.27
CA TRP A 61 -19.77 17.79 -11.87
C TRP A 61 -18.55 16.89 -12.17
N PHE A 62 -18.70 15.56 -12.08
CA PHE A 62 -17.63 14.61 -12.35
C PHE A 62 -17.46 14.38 -13.86
N ALA A 63 -18.57 14.35 -14.59
CA ALA A 63 -18.58 14.30 -16.05
C ALA A 63 -17.89 15.53 -16.65
N GLU A 64 -18.23 16.74 -16.17
CA GLU A 64 -17.57 17.99 -16.56
C GLU A 64 -16.09 17.97 -16.21
N PHE A 65 -15.75 17.60 -14.96
CA PHE A 65 -14.36 17.45 -14.53
C PHE A 65 -13.57 16.51 -15.44
N LEU A 66 -14.13 15.34 -15.79
CA LEU A 66 -13.47 14.40 -16.69
C LEU A 66 -13.34 14.97 -18.10
N ARG A 67 -14.40 15.57 -18.63
CA ARG A 67 -14.42 16.17 -19.98
C ARG A 67 -13.37 17.25 -20.15
N GLU A 68 -13.07 18.02 -19.11
CA GLU A 68 -12.01 19.03 -19.11
C GLU A 68 -10.59 18.43 -18.98
N ARG A 69 -10.47 17.27 -18.33
CA ARG A 69 -9.18 16.66 -17.97
C ARG A 69 -8.70 15.57 -18.91
N VAL A 70 -9.58 15.01 -19.73
CA VAL A 70 -9.27 13.88 -20.62
C VAL A 70 -9.41 14.27 -22.09
N SER A 71 -8.77 13.50 -22.98
CA SER A 71 -8.92 13.71 -24.42
C SER A 71 -10.36 13.45 -24.89
N PRO A 72 -10.82 14.09 -25.98
CA PRO A 72 -12.14 13.82 -26.54
C PRO A 72 -12.36 12.35 -26.92
N GLU A 73 -11.31 11.66 -27.35
CA GLU A 73 -11.32 10.23 -27.67
C GLU A 73 -11.55 9.39 -26.42
N TYR A 74 -10.87 9.73 -25.33
CA TYR A 74 -11.03 9.05 -24.05
C TYR A 74 -12.40 9.31 -23.44
N TRP A 75 -12.91 10.54 -23.57
CA TRP A 75 -14.28 10.86 -23.17
C TRP A 75 -15.31 10.00 -23.93
N ARG A 76 -15.15 9.84 -25.25
CA ARG A 76 -15.99 8.94 -26.06
C ARG A 76 -15.87 7.49 -25.61
N ALA A 77 -14.67 7.01 -25.30
CA ALA A 77 -14.47 5.66 -24.76
C ALA A 77 -15.15 5.47 -23.40
N LEU A 78 -15.14 6.47 -22.51
CA LEU A 78 -15.84 6.41 -21.23
C LEU A 78 -17.36 6.31 -21.33
N GLN A 79 -17.95 6.75 -22.45
CA GLN A 79 -19.38 6.58 -22.72
C GLN A 79 -19.74 5.14 -23.11
N ASP A 80 -18.76 4.32 -23.51
CA ASP A 80 -18.96 2.90 -23.77
C ASP A 80 -19.09 2.11 -22.46
N ASP A 81 -20.15 1.30 -22.37
CA ASP A 81 -20.44 0.53 -21.15
C ASP A 81 -19.34 -0.49 -20.82
N GLY A 82 -18.74 -1.13 -21.84
CA GLY A 82 -17.67 -2.10 -21.66
C GLY A 82 -16.41 -1.45 -21.12
N PHE A 83 -15.98 -0.35 -21.75
CA PHE A 83 -14.81 0.41 -21.31
C PHE A 83 -15.01 1.03 -19.92
N ARG A 84 -16.20 1.57 -19.63
CA ARG A 84 -16.55 2.13 -18.32
C ARG A 84 -16.55 1.07 -17.23
N ARG A 85 -17.18 -0.09 -17.44
CA ARG A 85 -17.17 -1.21 -16.47
C ARG A 85 -15.75 -1.69 -16.18
N TRP A 86 -14.92 -1.79 -17.22
CA TRP A 86 -13.51 -2.12 -17.04
C TRP A 86 -12.77 -1.04 -16.20
N GLY A 87 -13.01 0.24 -16.48
CA GLY A 87 -12.49 1.35 -15.70
C GLY A 87 -12.91 1.31 -14.22
N ILE A 88 -14.18 0.98 -13.94
CA ILE A 88 -14.71 0.78 -12.58
C ILE A 88 -13.99 -0.38 -11.88
N TRP A 89 -13.90 -1.54 -12.54
CA TRP A 89 -13.24 -2.72 -11.96
C TRP A 89 -11.77 -2.43 -11.62
N ARG A 90 -11.06 -1.77 -12.52
CA ARG A 90 -9.65 -1.41 -12.35
C ARG A 90 -9.43 -0.38 -11.23
N THR A 91 -10.23 0.69 -11.23
CA THR A 91 -10.15 1.75 -10.21
C THR A 91 -10.57 1.22 -8.84
N GLY A 92 -11.63 0.41 -8.79
CA GLY A 92 -12.10 -0.25 -7.57
C GLY A 92 -11.06 -1.20 -6.99
N THR A 93 -10.42 -2.03 -7.83
CA THR A 93 -9.34 -2.94 -7.38
C THR A 93 -8.14 -2.17 -6.85
N THR A 94 -7.73 -1.09 -7.53
CA THR A 94 -6.65 -0.21 -7.05
C THR A 94 -7.01 0.43 -5.70
N THR A 95 -8.26 0.87 -5.55
CA THR A 95 -8.78 1.43 -4.29
C THR A 95 -8.75 0.39 -3.17
N LEU A 96 -9.13 -0.85 -3.45
CA LEU A 96 -9.08 -1.94 -2.48
C LEU A 96 -7.65 -2.23 -2.02
N PHE A 97 -6.67 -2.23 -2.94
CA PHE A 97 -5.27 -2.36 -2.56
C PHE A 97 -4.76 -1.17 -1.74
N SER A 98 -5.21 0.04 -2.02
CA SER A 98 -4.88 1.22 -1.21
C SER A 98 -5.45 1.10 0.21
N LEU A 99 -6.67 0.61 0.36
CA LEU A 99 -7.26 0.33 1.68
C LEU A 99 -6.50 -0.77 2.41
N LEU A 100 -6.15 -1.85 1.72
CA LEU A 100 -5.34 -2.93 2.26
C LEU A 100 -3.97 -2.40 2.73
N LEU A 101 -3.35 -1.52 1.96
CA LEU A 101 -2.11 -0.84 2.32
C LEU A 101 -2.28 0.00 3.58
N VAL A 102 -3.34 0.79 3.70
CA VAL A 102 -3.62 1.58 4.92
C VAL A 102 -3.76 0.67 6.13
N VAL A 103 -4.58 -0.37 6.03
CA VAL A 103 -4.80 -1.32 7.14
C VAL A 103 -3.51 -2.04 7.51
N GLY A 104 -2.77 -2.52 6.51
CA GLY A 104 -1.45 -3.16 6.68
C GLY A 104 -0.45 -2.21 7.34
N ALA A 105 -0.37 -0.97 6.87
CA ALA A 105 0.51 0.06 7.40
C ALA A 105 0.19 0.42 8.86
N VAL A 106 -1.09 0.65 9.20
CA VAL A 106 -1.49 0.93 10.60
C VAL A 106 -1.12 -0.24 11.50
N ARG A 107 -1.40 -1.48 11.10
CA ARG A 107 -1.06 -2.67 11.90
C ARG A 107 0.44 -2.91 12.00
N LEU A 108 1.19 -2.65 10.92
CA LEU A 108 2.65 -2.65 10.92
C LEU A 108 3.18 -1.58 11.88
N LEU A 109 2.54 -0.40 11.92
CA LEU A 109 2.91 0.67 12.83
C LEU A 109 2.65 0.33 14.30
N ARG A 110 1.65 -0.50 14.56
CA ARG A 110 1.32 -1.03 15.89
C ARG A 110 2.12 -2.27 16.29
N MET A 111 3.02 -2.74 15.42
CA MET A 111 3.78 -3.98 15.62
C MET A 111 2.88 -5.20 15.81
N GLU A 112 1.68 -5.20 15.24
CA GLU A 112 0.78 -6.37 15.27
C GLU A 112 1.30 -7.44 14.29
N PRO A 113 1.36 -8.74 14.66
CA PRO A 113 1.89 -9.79 13.78
C PRO A 113 1.09 -9.93 12.48
N ARG A 114 -0.22 -9.65 12.54
CA ARG A 114 -1.08 -9.56 11.35
C ARG A 114 -0.70 -8.40 10.42
N GLY A 115 -0.04 -7.36 10.93
CA GLY A 115 0.44 -6.23 10.14
C GLY A 115 1.52 -6.63 9.13
N TRP A 116 2.51 -7.42 9.56
CA TRP A 116 3.53 -7.96 8.64
C TRP A 116 2.90 -8.87 7.58
N GLN A 117 2.01 -9.78 7.98
CA GLN A 117 1.31 -10.68 7.06
C GLN A 117 0.49 -9.92 6.01
N LEU A 118 -0.27 -8.90 6.44
CA LEU A 118 -1.07 -8.07 5.53
C LEU A 118 -0.21 -7.26 4.57
N MET A 119 0.94 -6.74 5.03
CA MET A 119 1.88 -6.02 4.17
C MET A 119 2.52 -6.95 3.14
N MET A 120 2.89 -8.18 3.53
CA MET A 120 3.37 -9.20 2.59
C MET A 120 2.29 -9.62 1.59
N ALA A 121 1.05 -9.82 2.05
CA ALA A 121 -0.08 -10.13 1.17
C ALA A 121 -0.33 -8.99 0.17
N TYR A 122 -0.31 -7.74 0.63
CA TYR A 122 -0.40 -6.56 -0.23
C TYR A 122 0.70 -6.57 -1.31
N VAL A 123 1.96 -6.78 -0.93
CA VAL A 123 3.09 -6.84 -1.87
C VAL A 123 2.84 -7.91 -2.95
N VAL A 124 2.51 -9.13 -2.55
CA VAL A 124 2.25 -10.24 -3.49
C VAL A 124 1.08 -9.92 -4.41
N LEU A 125 -0.03 -9.44 -3.87
CA LEU A 125 -1.22 -9.08 -4.66
C LEU A 125 -0.94 -7.97 -5.66
N VAL A 126 -0.17 -6.94 -5.29
CA VAL A 126 0.18 -5.86 -6.21
C VAL A 126 1.10 -6.34 -7.33
N PHE A 127 2.04 -7.25 -7.06
CA PHE A 127 2.86 -7.85 -8.12
C PHE A 127 2.03 -8.73 -9.06
N LEU A 128 1.15 -9.57 -8.53
CA LEU A 128 0.23 -10.39 -9.34
C LEU A 128 -0.70 -9.51 -10.18
N TRP A 129 -1.21 -8.43 -9.59
CA TRP A 129 -2.04 -7.45 -10.29
C TRP A 129 -1.28 -6.77 -11.42
N ALA A 130 -0.05 -6.32 -11.18
CA ALA A 130 0.76 -5.69 -12.22
C ALA A 130 1.03 -6.65 -13.39
N ALA A 131 1.25 -7.94 -13.13
CA ALA A 131 1.35 -8.95 -14.17
C ALA A 131 0.02 -9.13 -14.93
N GLY A 132 -1.12 -9.16 -14.22
CA GLY A 132 -2.45 -9.24 -14.82
C GLY A 132 -2.78 -8.02 -15.68
N GLU A 133 -2.40 -6.82 -15.25
CA GLU A 133 -2.56 -5.58 -16.00
C GLU A 133 -1.78 -5.61 -17.32
N LEU A 134 -0.60 -6.22 -17.38
CA LEU A 134 0.13 -6.40 -18.63
C LEU A 134 -0.69 -7.27 -19.61
N VAL A 135 -1.24 -8.38 -19.13
CA VAL A 135 -2.10 -9.27 -19.94
C VAL A 135 -3.36 -8.53 -20.42
N ALA A 136 -3.98 -7.76 -19.54
CA ALA A 136 -5.16 -6.96 -19.87
C ALA A 136 -4.85 -5.82 -20.85
N ASP A 137 -3.66 -5.21 -20.78
CA ASP A 137 -3.22 -4.18 -21.73
C ASP A 137 -3.10 -4.76 -23.15
N PHE A 138 -2.61 -6.00 -23.26
CA PHE A 138 -2.52 -6.72 -24.54
C PHE A 138 -3.87 -7.20 -25.08
N ARG A 139 -4.81 -7.63 -24.22
CA ARG A 139 -6.08 -8.26 -24.66
C ARG A 139 -7.27 -7.32 -24.70
N VAL A 140 -7.45 -6.51 -23.66
CA VAL A 140 -8.64 -5.66 -23.47
C VAL A 140 -8.37 -4.26 -24.03
N TYR A 141 -7.26 -3.63 -23.63
CA TYR A 141 -6.96 -2.26 -24.08
C TYR A 141 -6.53 -2.18 -25.55
N SER A 142 -6.03 -3.25 -26.16
CA SER A 142 -5.70 -3.25 -27.59
C SER A 142 -6.95 -3.06 -28.45
N HIS A 143 -8.05 -3.72 -28.09
CA HIS A 143 -9.34 -3.57 -28.76
C HIS A 143 -9.86 -2.13 -28.67
N TYR A 144 -9.97 -1.57 -27.46
CA TYR A 144 -10.45 -0.19 -27.27
C TYR A 144 -9.51 0.86 -27.87
N ARG A 145 -8.19 0.63 -27.86
CA ARG A 145 -7.23 1.51 -28.55
C ARG A 145 -7.48 1.58 -30.05
N GLN A 146 -7.81 0.45 -30.67
CA GLN A 146 -8.13 0.41 -32.10
C GLN A 146 -9.47 1.07 -32.41
N VAL A 147 -10.51 0.79 -31.61
CA VAL A 147 -11.86 1.30 -31.83
C VAL A 147 -11.94 2.82 -31.60
N TYR A 148 -11.31 3.33 -30.54
CA TYR A 148 -11.42 4.74 -30.15
C TYR A 148 -10.17 5.58 -30.48
N ASN A 149 -9.19 5.00 -31.20
CA ASN A 149 -7.92 5.64 -31.55
C ASN A 149 -7.18 6.24 -30.33
N LEU A 150 -7.22 5.54 -29.19
CA LEU A 150 -6.61 6.01 -27.95
C LEU A 150 -5.09 5.89 -28.03
N ARG A 151 -4.36 6.91 -27.57
CA ARG A 151 -2.90 6.84 -27.48
C ARG A 151 -2.49 5.86 -26.37
N PRO A 152 -1.30 5.25 -26.44
CA PRO A 152 -0.74 4.47 -25.33
C PRO A 152 -0.61 5.27 -24.02
N THR A 153 -0.56 6.60 -24.12
CA THR A 153 -0.53 7.54 -22.99
C THR A 153 -1.92 7.90 -22.47
N ASP A 154 -2.99 7.70 -23.24
CA ASP A 154 -4.39 7.97 -22.87
C ASP A 154 -4.95 6.84 -21.99
N ARG A 155 -4.10 6.28 -21.14
CA ARG A 155 -4.48 5.26 -20.18
C ARG A 155 -5.39 5.91 -19.13
N PRO A 156 -6.38 5.18 -18.58
CA PRO A 156 -7.05 5.50 -17.32
C PRO A 156 -6.03 5.47 -16.19
N GLY A 157 -5.16 6.45 -16.14
CA GLY A 157 -3.93 6.40 -15.40
C GLY A 157 -3.83 7.64 -14.56
N PHE A 158 -4.81 7.86 -13.69
CA PHE A 158 -4.48 8.46 -12.41
C PHE A 158 -3.41 7.54 -11.82
N ARG A 159 -2.13 7.85 -12.07
CA ARG A 159 -0.96 7.16 -11.51
C ARG A 159 -0.91 7.50 -10.02
N LEU A 160 -1.93 7.03 -9.32
CA LEU A 160 -2.11 7.16 -7.89
C LEU A 160 -1.38 6.01 -7.19
N MET A 161 -1.14 4.87 -7.85
CA MET A 161 -0.19 3.91 -7.31
C MET A 161 1.24 4.49 -7.35
N PRO A 162 2.09 4.24 -6.33
CA PRO A 162 3.50 4.63 -6.32
C PRO A 162 4.35 3.81 -7.33
N GLY A 163 3.69 3.25 -8.35
CA GLY A 163 4.22 2.18 -9.18
C GLY A 163 4.64 0.97 -8.34
N LEU A 164 5.37 0.06 -8.98
CA LEU A 164 5.97 -1.10 -8.32
C LEU A 164 7.11 -0.74 -7.33
N ILE A 165 7.45 0.55 -7.21
CA ILE A 165 8.59 1.02 -6.40
C ILE A 165 8.33 0.80 -4.91
N TYR A 166 7.20 1.28 -4.38
CA TYR A 166 6.86 1.07 -2.98
C TYR A 166 6.74 -0.42 -2.60
N PRO A 167 5.97 -1.27 -3.31
CA PRO A 167 5.88 -2.69 -2.97
C PRO A 167 7.23 -3.40 -3.09
N ALA A 168 8.11 -3.01 -4.02
CA ALA A 168 9.47 -3.55 -4.09
C ALA A 168 10.32 -3.15 -2.86
N ILE A 169 10.28 -1.89 -2.45
CA ILE A 169 10.97 -1.41 -1.25
C ILE A 169 10.41 -2.10 0.00
N ALA A 170 9.08 -2.16 0.13
CA ALA A 170 8.41 -2.82 1.24
C ALA A 170 8.81 -4.31 1.30
N ALA A 171 8.78 -5.03 0.18
CA ALA A 171 9.23 -6.41 0.10
C ALA A 171 10.67 -6.56 0.62
N TYR A 172 11.60 -5.77 0.08
CA TYR A 172 13.01 -5.82 0.45
C TYR A 172 13.26 -5.65 1.95
N PHE A 173 12.55 -4.73 2.60
CA PHE A 173 12.71 -4.51 4.03
C PHE A 173 11.93 -5.51 4.87
N LEU A 174 10.75 -5.94 4.45
CA LEU A 174 9.91 -6.90 5.16
C LEU A 174 10.51 -8.32 5.19
N THR A 175 11.33 -8.67 4.19
CA THR A 175 12.04 -9.94 4.11
C THR A 175 13.37 -9.95 4.88
N ARG A 176 13.76 -8.85 5.53
CA ARG A 176 15.01 -8.84 6.32
C ARG A 176 14.85 -9.69 7.58
N PRO A 177 15.84 -10.55 7.92
CA PRO A 177 15.76 -11.43 9.10
C PRO A 177 15.57 -10.63 10.39
N LYS A 178 16.25 -9.49 10.53
CA LYS A 178 16.08 -8.56 11.67
C LYS A 178 14.64 -8.07 11.89
N VAL A 179 13.84 -7.99 10.82
CA VAL A 179 12.43 -7.57 10.88
C VAL A 179 11.55 -8.73 11.34
N ALA A 180 11.81 -9.94 10.86
CA ALA A 180 11.13 -11.16 11.29
C ALA A 180 11.43 -11.48 12.77
N GLU A 181 12.70 -11.37 13.17
CA GLU A 181 13.16 -11.56 14.55
C GLU A 181 12.50 -10.57 15.52
N ALA A 182 12.42 -9.29 15.15
CA ALA A 182 11.74 -8.27 15.95
C ALA A 182 10.25 -8.56 16.16
N TYR A 183 9.58 -9.17 15.16
CA TYR A 183 8.18 -9.59 15.27
C TYR A 183 8.00 -10.83 16.16
N GLN A 184 8.92 -11.79 16.09
CA GLN A 184 8.91 -12.97 16.96
C GLN A 184 9.18 -12.56 18.42
N GLN A 185 10.20 -11.74 18.66
CA GLN A 185 10.58 -11.30 20.01
C GLN A 185 9.47 -10.50 20.71
N TYR A 186 8.84 -9.55 20.01
CA TYR A 186 7.77 -8.73 20.59
C TYR A 186 6.54 -9.54 21.02
N TRP A 187 6.26 -10.65 20.31
CA TRP A 187 5.13 -11.51 20.65
C TRP A 187 5.44 -12.40 21.86
N PHE A 188 6.61 -13.05 21.90
CA PHE A 188 6.98 -13.90 23.04
C PHE A 188 7.05 -13.13 24.37
N THR A 189 7.31 -11.82 24.34
CA THR A 189 7.33 -10.97 25.55
C THR A 189 5.98 -10.39 25.95
N ARG A 190 4.92 -10.57 25.16
CA ARG A 190 3.58 -10.02 25.44
C ARG A 190 2.65 -11.03 26.15
N ASP A 191 3.01 -12.31 26.09
CA ASP A 191 2.27 -13.41 26.71
C ASP A 191 2.78 -13.76 28.13
N ASP A 192 3.78 -13.02 28.64
CA ASP A 192 4.30 -13.06 30.03
C ASP A 192 3.79 -11.84 30.84
#